data_AF-A0A0S6YZL8-F1
#
_entry.id   AF-A0A0S6YZL8-F1
#
_cell.length_a   1.000
_cell.length_b   1.000
_cell.length_c   1.000
_cell.angle_alpha   90.00
_cell.angle_beta   90.00
_cell.angle_gamma   90.00
#
_symmetry.space_group_name_H-M   'P 1'
#
loop_
_entity.id
_entity.type
_entity.pdbx_description
1 polymer ?
#
loop_
_entity_poly.entity_id
_entity_poly.type
_entity_poly.pdbx_seq_one_letter_code
_entity_poly.pdbx_strand_id
1 'polypeptide(L)' 'MQPGATLARAPGADRPAQIALRALGAQGEVLWLLNGRLAGRSEGAAPITLALAEPGEQTLTALSRRGAYAQVRFEVLR' A
#
# COMPACT_ATOMS: atom_id res chain seq x y z
N MET A 1 -7.81 -4.93 -0.93
CA MET A 1 -8.33 -3.87 -1.82
C MET A 1 -8.86 -4.54 -3.07
N GLN A 2 -10.04 -4.15 -3.55
CA GLN A 2 -10.50 -4.57 -4.87
C GLN A 2 -9.67 -3.85 -5.95
N PRO A 3 -9.44 -4.45 -7.12
CA PRO A 3 -8.81 -3.76 -8.26
C PRO A 3 -9.62 -2.52 -8.64
N GLY A 4 -8.98 -1.38 -8.87
CA GLY A 4 -9.64 -0.15 -9.32
C GLY A 4 -10.20 0.76 -8.22
N ALA A 5 -9.74 0.63 -6.97
CA ALA A 5 -10.12 1.55 -5.90
C ALA A 5 -9.49 2.95 -6.12
N THR A 6 -10.30 4.00 -6.11
CA THR A 6 -9.84 5.40 -6.10
C THR A 6 -9.73 5.88 -4.66
N LEU A 7 -8.59 6.48 -4.30
CA LEU A 7 -8.37 7.05 -2.96
C LEU A 7 -8.39 8.57 -3.04
N ALA A 8 -9.41 9.17 -2.41
CA ALA A 8 -9.53 10.61 -2.27
C ALA A 8 -8.89 11.08 -0.96
N ARG A 9 -8.21 12.23 -1.00
CA ARG A 9 -7.86 12.96 0.23
C ARG A 9 -9.13 13.44 0.93
N ALA A 10 -9.09 13.51 2.27
CA ALA A 10 -10.14 14.20 3.01
C ALA A 10 -10.14 15.70 2.59
N PRO A 11 -11.30 16.32 2.34
CA PRO A 11 -11.36 17.74 1.94
C PRO A 11 -10.67 18.63 2.99
N GLY A 12 -9.71 19.46 2.57
CA GLY A 12 -9.00 20.39 3.44
C GLY A 12 -7.86 19.79 4.28
N ALA A 13 -7.46 18.54 4.04
CA ALA A 13 -6.32 17.95 4.73
C ALA A 13 -4.98 18.34 4.07
N ASP A 14 -4.12 19.05 4.81
CA ASP A 14 -2.71 19.34 4.43
C ASP A 14 -1.81 18.08 4.45
N ARG A 15 -2.35 16.91 4.80
CA ARG A 15 -1.58 15.67 4.95
C ARG A 15 -1.80 14.74 3.74
N PRO A 16 -0.77 13.98 3.33
CA PRO A 16 -0.89 12.96 2.29
C PRO A 16 -2.05 12.00 2.57
N ALA A 17 -2.67 11.46 1.52
CA ALA A 17 -3.64 10.38 1.68
C ALA A 17 -2.96 9.20 2.40
N GLN A 18 -3.68 8.53 3.28
CA GLN A 18 -3.16 7.37 4.02
C GLN A 18 -3.96 6.13 3.66
N ILE A 19 -3.26 5.00 3.61
CA ILE A 19 -3.88 3.69 3.38
C ILE A 19 -3.44 2.71 4.46
N ALA A 20 -4.42 2.04 5.07
CA ALA A 20 -4.20 0.92 5.99
C ALA A 20 -4.34 -0.40 5.23
N LEU A 21 -3.36 -1.28 5.42
CA LEU A 21 -3.19 -2.49 4.63
C LEU A 21 -2.89 -3.70 5.51
N ARG A 22 -3.26 -4.88 5.04
CA ARG A 22 -2.93 -6.17 5.65
C ARG A 22 -2.61 -7.19 4.58
N ALA A 23 -1.54 -7.94 4.76
CA ALA A 23 -1.19 -9.07 3.90
C ALA A 23 -1.87 -10.35 4.42
N LEU A 24 -3.13 -10.56 4.02
CA LEU A 24 -3.91 -11.71 4.46
C LEU A 24 -3.23 -13.02 4.04
N GLY A 25 -3.08 -13.96 4.99
CA GLY A 25 -2.42 -15.24 4.75
C GLY A 25 -0.88 -15.18 4.73
N ALA A 26 -0.28 -14.00 4.84
CA ALA A 26 1.18 -13.88 4.94
C ALA A 26 1.70 -14.36 6.30
N GLN A 27 2.88 -14.96 6.29
CA GLN A 27 3.63 -15.40 7.46
C GLN A 27 5.05 -14.84 7.36
N GLY A 28 5.57 -14.33 8.46
CA GLY A 28 6.90 -13.68 8.49
C GLY A 28 6.91 -12.30 7.85
N GLU A 29 8.10 -11.74 7.65
CA GLU A 29 8.28 -10.39 7.08
C GLU A 29 7.62 -10.23 5.70
N VAL A 30 6.89 -9.11 5.56
CA VAL A 30 6.33 -8.61 4.32
C VAL A 30 6.92 -7.23 4.02
N LEU A 31 7.56 -7.10 2.87
CA LEU A 31 8.02 -5.83 2.33
C LEU A 31 6.90 -5.19 1.52
N TRP A 32 6.64 -3.90 1.78
CA TRP A 32 5.67 -3.12 1.04
C TRP A 32 6.40 -2.17 0.09
N LEU A 33 6.18 -2.34 -1.21
CA LEU A 33 6.81 -1.54 -2.25
C LEU A 33 5.77 -0.65 -2.93
N LEU A 34 5.95 0.67 -2.83
CA LEU A 34 5.17 1.65 -3.59
C LEU A 34 5.97 2.05 -4.83
N ASN A 35 5.42 1.77 -6.01
CA ASN A 35 6.07 1.97 -7.31
C ASN A 35 7.49 1.37 -7.36
N GLY A 36 7.67 0.19 -6.75
CA GLY A 36 8.95 -0.51 -6.68
C GLY A 36 9.92 0.00 -5.60
N ARG A 37 9.57 1.05 -4.84
CA ARG A 37 10.39 1.57 -3.74
C ARG A 37 9.86 1.09 -2.38
N LEU A 38 10.75 0.71 -1.47
CA LEU A 38 10.37 0.28 -0.13
C LEU A 38 9.65 1.41 0.62
N ALA A 39 8.38 1.19 0.92
CA ALA A 39 7.52 2.11 1.65
C ALA A 39 7.30 1.70 3.11
N GLY A 40 7.46 0.40 3.41
CA GLY A 40 7.33 -0.10 4.79
C GLY A 40 7.51 -1.60 4.91
N ARG A 41 7.41 -2.09 6.15
CA ARG A 41 7.55 -3.51 6.51
C ARG A 41 6.49 -3.89 7.54
N SER A 42 5.93 -5.09 7.43
CA SER A 42 5.04 -5.66 8.45
C SER A 42 5.38 -7.12 8.71
N GLU A 43 4.92 -7.66 9.84
CA GLU A 43 5.06 -9.07 10.19
C GLU A 43 3.74 -9.81 9.94
N GLY A 44 3.75 -10.81 9.06
CA GLY A 44 2.58 -11.59 8.67
C GLY A 44 1.40 -10.72 8.24
N ALA A 45 0.23 -10.95 8.84
CA ALA A 45 -1.00 -10.20 8.58
C ALA A 45 -1.18 -8.95 9.49
N ALA A 46 -0.13 -8.51 10.18
CA ALA A 46 -0.15 -7.29 10.97
C ALA A 46 -0.45 -6.08 10.05
N PRO A 47 -1.29 -5.13 10.52
CA PRO A 47 -1.60 -3.96 9.72
C PRO A 47 -0.41 -3.02 9.59
N ILE A 48 -0.34 -2.32 8.45
CA ILE A 48 0.56 -1.19 8.23
C ILE A 48 -0.22 -0.02 7.64
N THR A 49 0.18 1.19 8.01
CA THR A 49 -0.30 2.42 7.39
C THR A 49 0.81 3.05 6.55
N LEU A 50 0.52 3.34 5.29
CA LEU A 50 1.45 4.01 4.38
C LEU A 50 0.89 5.36 3.94
N ALA A 51 1.76 6.35 3.83
CA ALA A 51 1.42 7.65 3.26
C ALA A 51 1.61 7.63 1.74
N LEU A 52 0.64 8.19 1.02
CA LEU A 52 0.61 8.32 -0.43
C LEU A 52 0.88 9.79 -0.77
N ALA A 53 2.18 10.13 -0.87
CA ALA A 53 2.63 11.49 -1.07
C ALA A 53 2.29 12.04 -2.46
N GLU A 54 2.37 11.19 -3.47
CA GLU A 54 2.22 11.57 -4.87
C GLU A 54 0.81 11.23 -5.40
N PRO A 55 0.14 12.16 -6.09
CA PRO A 55 -1.09 11.86 -6.82
C PRO A 55 -0.82 11.00 -8.07
N GLY A 56 -1.89 10.54 -8.72
CA GLY A 56 -1.86 9.75 -9.95
C GLY A 56 -1.90 8.24 -9.73
N GLU A 57 -1.62 7.48 -10.78
CA GLU A 57 -1.60 6.02 -10.71
C GLU A 57 -0.44 5.52 -9.84
N GLN A 58 -0.75 4.61 -8.93
CA GLN A 58 0.17 4.01 -7.99
C GLN A 58 0.07 2.48 -8.08
N THR A 59 1.20 1.81 -7.91
CA THR A 59 1.28 0.36 -7.78
C THR A 59 1.87 0.01 -6.43
N LEU A 60 1.14 -0.77 -5.64
CA LEU A 60 1.61 -1.30 -4.36
C LEU A 60 1.79 -2.80 -4.46
N THR A 61 2.99 -3.27 -4.07
CA THR A 61 3.34 -4.68 -3.99
C THR A 61 3.61 -5.08 -2.55
N ALA A 62 2.98 -6.16 -2.10
CA ALA A 62 3.34 -6.86 -0.87
C ALA A 62 4.21 -8.06 -1.26
N LEU A 63 5.46 -8.10 -0.80
CA LEU A 63 6.43 -9.15 -1.12
C LEU A 63 6.84 -9.88 0.16
N SER A 64 6.62 -11.20 0.21
CA SER A 64 7.10 -12.05 1.30
C SER A 64 8.55 -12.47 1.10
N ARG A 65 9.24 -12.84 2.18
CA ARG A 65 10.60 -13.40 2.13
C ARG A 65 10.72 -14.68 1.27
N ARG A 66 9.61 -15.41 1.07
CA ARG A 66 9.55 -16.63 0.25
C ARG A 66 9.31 -16.34 -1.24
N GLY A 67 9.27 -15.07 -1.64
CA GLY A 67 9.06 -14.65 -3.04
C GLY A 67 7.61 -14.59 -3.48
N ALA A 68 6.65 -15.08 -2.66
CA ALA A 68 5.23 -14.87 -2.92
C ALA A 68 4.90 -13.38 -2.82
N TYR A 69 4.09 -12.88 -3.74
CA TYR A 69 3.71 -11.46 -3.80
C TYR A 69 2.24 -11.26 -4.19
N ALA A 70 1.71 -10.10 -3.84
CA ALA A 70 0.43 -9.59 -4.32
C ALA A 70 0.59 -8.12 -4.74
N GLN A 71 -0.08 -7.72 -5.81
CA GLN A 71 0.00 -6.38 -6.34
C GLN A 71 -1.38 -5.76 -6.53
N VAL A 72 -1.51 -4.48 -6.17
CA VAL A 72 -2.72 -3.69 -6.41
C VAL A 72 -2.34 -2.39 -7.11
N ARG A 73 -3.16 -2.00 -8.09
CA ARG A 73 -3.07 -0.70 -8.76
C ARG A 73 -4.27 0.16 -8.33
N PHE A 74 -4.01 1.42 -8.06
CA PHE A 74 -5.01 2.40 -7.63
C PHE A 74 -4.60 3.80 -8.07
N GLU A 75 -5.56 4.71 -8.12
CA GLU A 75 -5.33 6.12 -8.41
C GLU A 75 -5.48 6.96 -7.14
N VAL A 76 -4.51 7.84 -6.90
CA VAL A 76 -4.55 8.85 -5.83
C VAL A 76 -4.99 10.17 -6.43
N LEU A 77 -6.15 10.66 -6.00
CA LEU A 77 -6.67 11.93 -6.50
C LEU A 77 -5.87 13.11 -5.95
N ARG A 78 -5.73 14.13 -6.80
CA ARG A 78 -5.13 15.42 -6.45
C ARG A 78 -6.00 16.20 -5.48
#